data_AF-A0A3P8DVH2-F1
#
_entry.id   AF-A0A3P8DVH2-F1
#
_cell.length_a   1.000
_cell.length_b   1.000
_cell.length_c   1.000
_cell.angle_alpha   90.00
_cell.angle_beta   90.00
_cell.angle_gamma   90.00
#
_symmetry.space_group_name_H-M   'P 1'
#
loop_
_entity.id
_entity.type
_entity.pdbx_description
1 polymer ?
#
loop_
_entity_poly.entity_id
_entity_poly.type
_entity_poly.pdbx_seq_one_letter_code
_entity_poly.pdbx_strand_id
1 'polypeptide(L)'
;MDLAHYEISQLILLIKLLIIDLEKCHEVYSPIIKKYLDLDPFINMYKLYANSLHHDYITINVLQNLVLPIINQELETKSSLSTGKQCLTKSIELKSLFVLYLLLKKFENMYDIKIKSNEPKKLIDFDWYTWFRPVISYWIQQCNSQLLFNLDGDIQNDQVSFILLKYLV
;
A
#
# COMPACT_ATOMS: atom_id res chain seq x y z
N MET A 1 4.54 10.23 -18.04
CA MET A 1 5.13 8.90 -17.82
C MET A 1 6.57 9.00 -17.37
N ASP A 2 6.89 9.08 -16.09
CA ASP A 2 6.22 9.73 -14.96
C ASP A 2 7.26 9.72 -13.83
N LEU A 3 7.91 10.86 -13.59
CA LEU A 3 8.88 11.01 -12.50
C LEU A 3 8.28 10.53 -11.17
N ALA A 4 7.01 10.84 -10.94
CA ALA A 4 6.23 10.36 -9.79
C ALA A 4 6.10 8.81 -9.76
N HIS A 5 5.78 8.16 -10.88
CA HIS A 5 5.70 6.70 -10.93
C HIS A 5 7.06 6.03 -10.67
N TYR A 6 8.14 6.61 -11.18
CA TYR A 6 9.50 6.13 -10.91
C TYR A 6 9.85 6.30 -9.42
N GLU A 7 9.58 7.46 -8.83
CA GLU A 7 9.81 7.74 -7.41
C GLU A 7 9.00 6.80 -6.50
N ILE A 8 7.72 6.57 -6.81
CA ILE A 8 6.88 5.60 -6.09
C ILE A 8 7.46 4.19 -6.22
N SER A 9 7.92 3.80 -7.41
CA SER A 9 8.50 2.47 -7.64
C SER A 9 9.81 2.26 -6.87
N GLN A 10 10.67 3.28 -6.81
CA GLN A 10 11.90 3.25 -6.01
C GLN A 10 11.59 3.16 -4.52
N LEU A 11 10.59 3.89 -4.05
CA LEU A 11 10.15 3.83 -2.66
C LEU A 11 9.59 2.45 -2.29
N ILE A 12 8.79 1.86 -3.16
CA ILE A 12 8.29 0.48 -3.00
C ILE A 12 9.47 -0.50 -2.91
N LEU A 13 10.48 -0.36 -3.77
CA LEU A 13 11.66 -1.21 -3.76
C LEU A 13 12.46 -1.05 -2.45
N LEU A 14 12.70 0.19 -2.02
CA LEU A 14 13.40 0.48 -0.78
C LEU A 14 12.71 -0.19 0.42
N ILE A 15 11.41 0.04 0.60
CA ILE A 15 10.67 -0.53 1.74
C ILE A 15 10.66 -2.07 1.69
N LYS A 16 10.53 -2.67 0.50
CA LYS A 16 10.67 -4.12 0.34
C LYS A 16 12.02 -4.63 0.80
N LEU A 17 13.11 -3.95 0.44
CA LEU A 17 14.46 -4.33 0.85
C LEU A 17 14.64 -4.21 2.37
N LEU A 18 14.14 -3.13 2.98
CA LEU A 18 14.17 -2.95 4.44
C LEU A 18 13.40 -4.08 5.16
N ILE A 19 12.22 -4.44 4.66
CA ILE A 19 11.40 -5.53 5.18
C ILE A 19 12.16 -6.87 5.10
N ILE A 20 12.74 -7.20 3.94
CA ILE A 20 13.50 -8.44 3.74
C ILE A 20 14.71 -8.50 4.68
N ASP A 21 15.41 -7.37 4.83
CA ASP A 21 16.57 -7.30 5.70
C ASP A 21 16.19 -7.46 7.18
N LEU A 22 15.09 -6.86 7.61
CA LEU A 22 14.53 -7.07 8.95
C LEU A 22 14.06 -8.51 9.19
N GLU A 23 13.44 -9.15 8.20
CA GLU A 23 13.07 -10.57 8.25
C GLU A 23 14.32 -11.44 8.46
N LYS A 24 15.38 -11.23 7.67
CA LYS A 24 16.65 -11.94 7.83
C LYS A 24 17.33 -11.63 9.17
N CYS A 25 17.31 -10.36 9.60
CA CYS A 25 17.75 -9.95 10.93
C CYS A 25 17.06 -10.74 12.02
N HIS A 26 15.75 -10.92 11.90
CA HIS A 26 14.97 -11.68 12.85
C HIS A 26 15.28 -13.18 12.81
N GLU A 27 15.29 -13.80 11.64
CA GLU A 27 15.32 -15.26 11.50
C GLU A 27 16.72 -15.83 11.73
N VAL A 28 17.75 -15.11 11.28
CA VAL A 28 19.13 -15.63 11.27
C VAL A 28 19.96 -14.97 12.36
N TYR A 29 19.98 -13.64 12.39
CA TYR A 29 20.95 -12.92 13.22
C TYR A 29 20.51 -12.79 14.68
N SER A 30 19.24 -12.48 14.95
CA SER A 30 18.73 -12.36 16.32
C SER A 30 18.92 -13.63 17.17
N PRO A 31 18.65 -14.87 16.69
CA PRO A 31 18.87 -16.08 17.49
C PRO A 31 20.33 -16.31 17.85
N ILE A 32 21.25 -15.98 16.93
CA ILE A 32 22.69 -16.11 17.15
C ILE A 32 23.15 -15.04 18.15
N ILE A 33 22.85 -13.78 17.88
CA ILE A 33 23.35 -12.64 18.67
C ILE A 33 22.75 -12.64 20.08
N LYS A 34 21.45 -12.93 20.25
CA LYS A 34 20.84 -13.07 21.58
C LYS A 34 21.51 -14.15 22.41
N LYS A 35 21.86 -15.29 21.79
CA LYS A 35 22.49 -16.42 22.48
C LYS A 35 23.88 -16.08 23.02
N TYR A 36 24.63 -15.22 22.34
CA TYR A 36 26.04 -14.92 22.70
C TYR A 36 26.23 -13.57 23.39
N LEU A 37 25.36 -12.59 23.13
CA LEU A 37 25.54 -11.19 23.54
C LEU A 37 24.34 -10.62 24.30
N ASP A 38 23.24 -11.36 24.45
CA ASP A 38 21.98 -10.91 25.06
C ASP A 38 21.43 -9.60 24.46
N LEU A 39 21.69 -9.38 23.16
CA LEU A 39 21.24 -8.23 22.40
C LEU A 39 20.21 -8.66 21.35
N ASP A 40 19.16 -7.85 21.15
CA ASP A 40 18.23 -8.03 20.03
C ASP A 40 18.57 -7.11 18.85
N PRO A 41 19.37 -7.57 17.87
CA PRO A 41 19.77 -6.74 16.73
C PRO A 41 18.57 -6.27 15.90
N PHE A 42 17.49 -7.05 15.88
CA PHE A 42 16.27 -6.68 15.16
C PHE A 42 15.67 -5.38 15.68
N ILE A 43 15.59 -5.19 17.00
CA ILE A 43 14.97 -3.99 17.58
C ILE A 43 15.78 -2.75 17.20
N ASN A 44 17.11 -2.86 17.25
CA ASN A 44 18.01 -1.75 16.91
C ASN A 44 17.96 -1.43 15.42
N MET A 45 17.99 -2.44 14.56
CA MET A 45 17.85 -2.28 13.10
C MET A 45 16.51 -1.65 12.74
N TYR A 46 15.42 -2.12 13.34
CA TYR A 46 14.09 -1.56 13.13
C TYR A 46 14.03 -0.08 13.51
N LYS A 47 14.49 0.27 14.72
CA LYS A 47 14.51 1.66 15.19
C LYS A 47 15.31 2.56 14.24
N LEU A 48 16.46 2.08 13.74
CA LEU A 48 17.28 2.81 12.78
C LEU A 48 16.56 3.04 11.45
N TYR A 49 15.93 2.01 10.89
CA TYR A 49 15.16 2.12 9.65
C TYR A 49 13.92 3.00 9.80
N ALA A 50 13.16 2.84 10.89
CA ALA A 50 11.99 3.66 11.16
C ALA A 50 12.34 5.15 11.30
N ASN A 51 13.44 5.46 12.01
CA ASN A 51 13.90 6.84 12.14
C ASN A 51 14.36 7.45 10.81
N SER A 52 15.04 6.65 9.98
CA SER A 52 15.48 7.09 8.65
C SER A 52 14.28 7.36 7.74
N LEU A 53 13.31 6.43 7.70
CA LEU A 53 12.06 6.62 6.96
C LEU A 53 11.27 7.83 7.46
N HIS A 54 11.23 8.09 8.78
CA HIS A 54 10.58 9.29 9.31
C HIS A 54 11.22 10.56 8.77
N HIS A 55 12.56 10.63 8.82
CA HIS A 55 13.27 11.80 8.38
C HIS A 55 12.99 12.08 6.90
N ASP A 56 13.20 11.07 6.06
CA ASP A 56 13.14 11.22 4.61
C ASP A 56 11.72 11.45 4.09
N TYR A 57 10.69 10.84 4.70
CA TYR A 57 9.35 10.88 4.13
C TYR A 57 8.39 11.83 4.83
N ILE A 58 8.60 12.14 6.11
CA ILE A 58 7.77 13.08 6.87
C ILE A 58 8.42 14.45 6.93
N THR A 59 9.70 14.52 7.24
CA THR A 59 10.37 15.82 7.45
C THR A 59 10.62 16.53 6.12
N ILE A 60 10.82 15.77 5.04
CA ILE A 60 11.07 16.29 3.69
C ILE A 60 9.78 16.30 2.84
N ASN A 61 8.63 15.93 3.41
CA ASN A 61 7.31 15.89 2.73
C ASN A 61 7.25 15.07 1.43
N VAL A 62 8.20 14.15 1.19
CA VAL A 62 8.28 13.37 -0.06
C VAL A 62 7.01 12.57 -0.29
N LEU A 63 6.51 11.87 0.73
CA LEU A 63 5.30 11.05 0.64
C LEU A 63 4.06 11.91 0.38
N GLN A 64 3.94 13.05 1.08
CA GLN A 64 2.83 13.97 0.90
C GLN A 64 2.82 14.56 -0.51
N ASN A 65 3.98 14.98 -1.02
CA ASN A 65 4.14 15.55 -2.36
C ASN A 65 3.84 14.55 -3.48
N LEU A 66 4.06 13.25 -3.24
CA LEU A 66 3.70 12.20 -4.18
C LEU A 66 2.20 11.89 -4.17
N VAL A 67 1.58 11.92 -3.00
CA VAL A 67 0.20 11.46 -2.79
C VAL A 67 -0.83 12.55 -3.09
N LEU A 68 -0.59 13.81 -2.69
CA LEU A 68 -1.57 14.90 -2.84
C LEU A 68 -1.96 15.21 -4.29
N PRO A 69 -1.01 15.34 -5.25
CA PRO A 69 -1.35 15.68 -6.63
C PRO A 69 -2.21 14.62 -7.30
N ILE A 70 -1.92 13.34 -7.01
CA ILE A 70 -2.67 12.20 -7.53
C ILE A 70 -4.10 12.19 -6.97
N ILE A 71 -4.28 12.53 -5.69
CA ILE A 71 -5.61 12.61 -5.06
C ILE A 71 -6.42 13.80 -5.58
N ASN A 72 -5.81 15.00 -5.63
CA ASN A 72 -6.51 16.23 -5.99
C ASN A 72 -7.02 16.18 -7.44
N GLN A 73 -6.21 15.68 -8.37
CA GLN A 73 -6.64 15.51 -9.76
C GLN A 73 -7.79 14.49 -9.91
N GLU A 74 -7.89 13.52 -9.01
CA GLU A 74 -8.94 12.50 -9.08
C GLU A 74 -10.24 12.90 -8.37
N LEU A 75 -10.18 13.87 -7.45
CA LEU A 75 -11.35 14.60 -6.98
C LEU A 75 -11.91 15.50 -8.09
N GLU A 76 -11.03 16.12 -8.90
CA GLU A 76 -11.43 16.94 -10.04
C GLU A 76 -12.12 16.11 -11.14
N THR A 77 -11.60 14.93 -11.50
CA THR A 77 -12.21 14.08 -12.55
C THR A 77 -13.59 13.55 -12.20
N LYS A 78 -13.95 13.44 -10.92
CA LYS A 78 -15.32 13.10 -10.47
C LYS A 78 -16.31 14.25 -10.55
N SER A 79 -15.82 15.49 -10.53
CA SER A 79 -16.67 16.69 -10.67
C SER A 79 -17.08 16.95 -12.12
N SER A 80 -16.27 16.50 -13.08
CA SER A 80 -16.57 16.55 -14.50
C SER A 80 -17.28 15.26 -14.95
N LEU A 81 -18.55 15.36 -15.34
CA LEU A 81 -19.28 14.34 -16.11
C LEU A 81 -18.68 14.14 -17.53
N SER A 82 -17.38 13.90 -17.66
CA SER A 82 -16.74 13.70 -18.96
C SER A 82 -16.62 12.20 -19.27
N THR A 83 -17.50 11.78 -20.17
CA THR A 83 -17.38 10.62 -21.07
C THR A 83 -16.01 9.94 -21.14
N GLY A 84 -15.93 8.74 -20.55
CA GLY A 84 -15.51 7.53 -21.28
C GLY A 84 -14.04 7.30 -21.62
N LYS A 85 -13.06 8.07 -21.12
CA LYS A 85 -11.64 7.67 -21.20
C LYS A 85 -10.99 7.65 -19.83
N GLN A 86 -11.11 6.51 -19.14
CA GLN A 86 -10.20 6.18 -18.04
C GLN A 86 -8.76 6.24 -18.56
N CYS A 87 -7.97 7.16 -18.04
CA CYS A 87 -6.55 7.27 -18.40
C CYS A 87 -5.80 6.07 -17.80
N LEU A 88 -5.48 5.06 -18.62
CA LEU A 88 -4.82 3.80 -18.24
C LEU A 88 -3.57 4.00 -17.36
N THR A 89 -2.79 5.05 -17.64
CA THR A 89 -1.57 5.42 -16.91
C THR A 89 -1.83 5.78 -15.45
N LYS A 90 -2.94 6.46 -15.15
CA LYS A 90 -3.29 6.93 -13.80
C LYS A 90 -3.75 5.79 -12.88
N SER A 91 -4.31 4.73 -13.47
CA SER A 91 -4.66 3.51 -12.72
C SER A 91 -3.43 2.81 -12.12
N ILE A 92 -2.26 2.93 -12.77
CA ILE A 92 -1.02 2.27 -12.36
C ILE A 92 -0.41 2.99 -11.16
N GLU A 93 -0.43 4.32 -11.14
CA GLU A 93 0.10 5.12 -10.03
C GLU A 93 -0.72 4.92 -8.75
N LEU A 94 -2.05 4.91 -8.84
CA LEU A 94 -2.94 4.63 -7.71
C LEU A 94 -2.78 3.20 -7.16
N LYS A 95 -2.62 2.21 -8.05
CA LYS A 95 -2.25 0.83 -7.66
C LYS A 95 -0.90 0.82 -6.92
N SER A 96 0.07 1.56 -7.42
CA SER A 96 1.40 1.63 -6.83
C SER A 96 1.37 2.28 -5.44
N LEU A 97 0.63 3.37 -5.28
CA LEU A 97 0.38 3.98 -3.97
C LEU A 97 -0.33 3.04 -3.00
N PHE A 98 -1.28 2.23 -3.48
CA PHE A 98 -1.93 1.23 -2.64
C PHE A 98 -0.95 0.13 -2.20
N VAL A 99 -0.08 -0.35 -3.10
CA VAL A 99 0.99 -1.31 -2.76
C VAL A 99 1.96 -0.70 -1.73
N LEU A 100 2.34 0.56 -1.92
CA LEU A 100 3.18 1.30 -0.99
C LEU A 100 2.56 1.38 0.41
N TYR A 101 1.26 1.70 0.50
CA TYR A 101 0.52 1.69 1.77
C TYR A 101 0.59 0.32 2.46
N LEU A 102 0.35 -0.77 1.72
CA LEU A 102 0.40 -2.13 2.29
C LEU A 102 1.80 -2.48 2.84
N LEU A 103 2.85 -2.05 2.14
CA LEU A 103 4.23 -2.27 2.57
C LEU A 103 4.57 -1.46 3.82
N LEU A 104 4.17 -0.20 3.88
CA LEU A 104 4.33 0.63 5.08
C LEU A 104 3.61 0.01 6.28
N LYS A 105 2.38 -0.48 6.09
CA LYS A 105 1.63 -1.17 7.16
C LYS A 105 2.31 -2.47 7.58
N LYS A 106 2.85 -3.25 6.63
CA LYS A 106 3.63 -4.46 6.94
C LYS A 106 4.87 -4.10 7.77
N PHE A 107 5.59 -3.06 7.38
CA PHE A 107 6.78 -2.57 8.10
C PHE A 107 6.41 -2.11 9.52
N GLU A 108 5.34 -1.33 9.70
CA GLU A 108 4.85 -0.91 11.02
C GLU A 108 4.55 -2.12 11.93
N ASN A 109 3.79 -3.09 11.40
CA ASN A 109 3.37 -4.28 12.15
C ASN A 109 4.54 -5.18 12.60
N MET A 110 5.70 -5.13 11.92
CA MET A 110 6.87 -5.93 12.30
C MET A 110 7.39 -5.61 13.70
N TYR A 111 7.19 -4.37 14.16
CA TYR A 111 7.57 -3.96 15.52
C TYR A 111 6.56 -4.39 16.57
N ASP A 112 5.27 -4.20 16.27
CA ASP A 112 4.17 -4.54 17.18
C ASP A 112 4.08 -6.03 17.52
N ILE A 113 4.48 -6.90 16.58
CA ILE A 113 4.52 -8.35 16.81
C ILE A 113 5.56 -8.72 17.88
N LYS A 114 6.63 -7.94 18.05
CA LYS A 114 7.72 -8.25 18.98
C LYS A 114 7.71 -7.45 20.28
N ILE A 115 7.12 -6.25 20.31
CA ILE A 115 7.06 -5.42 21.54
C ILE A 115 5.74 -5.65 22.27
N LYS A 116 5.47 -6.93 22.53
CA LYS A 116 4.67 -7.36 23.67
C LYS A 116 5.53 -7.55 24.93
N SER A 117 6.84 -7.28 24.87
CA SER A 117 7.77 -7.34 26.00
C SER A 117 8.29 -5.95 26.39
N ASN A 118 7.71 -5.39 27.46
CA ASN A 118 8.29 -4.51 28.49
C ASN A 118 9.05 -3.20 28.16
N GLU A 119 9.27 -2.78 26.91
CA GLU A 119 9.80 -1.42 26.65
C GLU A 119 8.70 -0.37 26.49
N PRO A 120 8.87 0.85 27.03
CA PRO A 120 7.93 1.94 26.81
C PRO A 120 7.88 2.27 25.32
N LYS A 121 6.68 2.12 24.73
CA LYS A 121 6.35 2.55 23.36
C LYS A 121 6.70 4.03 23.20
N LYS A 122 7.90 4.30 22.67
CA LYS A 122 8.28 5.56 22.05
C LYS A 122 8.79 5.29 20.64
N LEU A 123 8.08 4.45 19.89
CA LEU A 123 8.06 4.71 18.46
C LEU A 123 7.14 5.89 18.25
N ILE A 124 7.59 6.81 17.40
CA ILE A 124 6.76 7.87 16.86
C ILE A 124 5.56 7.16 16.23
N ASP A 125 4.36 7.46 16.71
CA ASP A 125 3.13 6.90 16.15
C ASP A 125 2.95 7.57 14.78
N PHE A 126 3.17 6.81 13.72
CA PHE A 126 3.16 7.36 12.36
C PHE A 126 1.74 7.31 11.80
N ASP A 127 1.12 8.48 11.60
CA ASP A 127 -0.21 8.55 10.98
C ASP A 127 -0.14 8.44 9.44
N TRP A 128 0.42 7.33 8.95
CA TRP A 128 0.39 6.98 7.53
C TRP A 128 -1.06 6.87 7.03
N TYR A 129 -1.97 6.47 7.92
CA TYR A 129 -3.36 6.22 7.59
C TYR A 129 -4.06 7.47 7.07
N THR A 130 -3.89 8.63 7.73
CA THR A 130 -4.52 9.87 7.29
C THR A 130 -4.10 10.29 5.89
N TRP A 131 -2.84 10.05 5.50
CA TRP A 131 -2.35 10.39 4.16
C TRP A 131 -2.84 9.43 3.07
N PHE A 132 -2.92 8.13 3.37
CA PHE A 132 -3.35 7.12 2.40
C PHE A 132 -4.87 6.88 2.38
N ARG A 133 -5.63 7.43 3.32
CA ARG A 133 -7.11 7.30 3.38
C ARG A 133 -7.81 7.60 2.05
N PRO A 134 -7.45 8.65 1.28
CA PRO A 134 -8.09 8.91 0.00
C PRO A 134 -7.74 7.87 -1.07
N VAL A 135 -6.49 7.36 -1.07
CA VAL A 135 -6.05 6.28 -1.97
C VAL A 135 -6.82 4.99 -1.70
N ILE A 136 -6.99 4.63 -0.43
CA ILE A 136 -7.76 3.44 -0.02
C ILE A 136 -9.22 3.56 -0.44
N SER A 137 -9.82 4.74 -0.17
CA SER A 137 -11.22 5.00 -0.51
C SER A 137 -11.46 4.93 -2.03
N TYR A 138 -10.52 5.46 -2.82
CA TYR A 138 -10.54 5.32 -4.29
C TYR A 138 -10.46 3.86 -4.71
N TRP A 139 -9.53 3.09 -4.13
CA TRP A 139 -9.35 1.68 -4.48
C TRP A 139 -10.62 0.86 -4.24
N ILE A 140 -11.29 1.05 -3.09
CA ILE A 140 -12.56 0.38 -2.78
C ILE A 140 -13.64 0.72 -3.82
N GLN A 141 -13.72 1.98 -4.24
CA GLN A 141 -14.69 2.40 -5.26
C GLN A 141 -14.44 1.76 -6.63
N GLN A 142 -13.17 1.62 -7.02
CA GLN A 142 -12.81 0.92 -8.26
C GLN A 142 -13.17 -0.57 -8.18
N CYS A 143 -12.87 -1.23 -7.05
CA CYS A 143 -13.27 -2.62 -6.82
C CYS A 143 -14.79 -2.79 -6.90
N ASN A 144 -15.56 -1.90 -6.28
CA ASN A 144 -17.02 -1.94 -6.34
C ASN A 144 -17.55 -1.75 -7.77
N SER A 145 -16.97 -0.82 -8.53
CA SER A 145 -17.38 -0.57 -9.92
C SER A 145 -17.09 -1.78 -10.81
N GLN A 146 -15.92 -2.41 -10.63
CA GLN A 146 -15.56 -3.62 -11.38
C GLN A 146 -16.45 -4.82 -11.00
N LEU A 147 -16.78 -4.97 -9.72
CA LEU A 147 -17.68 -6.02 -9.25
C LEU A 147 -19.08 -5.87 -9.86
N LEU A 148 -19.63 -4.64 -9.86
CA LEU A 148 -20.92 -4.36 -10.49
C LEU A 148 -20.89 -4.68 -11.99
N PHE A 149 -19.84 -4.26 -12.69
CA PHE A 149 -19.67 -4.55 -14.12
C PHE A 149 -19.63 -6.07 -14.40
N ASN A 150 -18.90 -6.82 -13.57
CA ASN A 150 -18.82 -8.28 -13.72
C ASN A 150 -20.19 -8.94 -13.46
N LEU A 151 -20.91 -8.50 -12.42
CA LEU A 151 -22.25 -9.01 -12.11
C LEU A 151 -23.25 -8.73 -13.24
N ASP A 152 -23.23 -7.54 -13.83
CA ASP A 152 -24.08 -7.21 -14.98
C ASP A 152 -23.75 -8.10 -16.18
N GLY A 153 -22.46 -8.37 -16.42
CA GLY A 153 -22.01 -9.30 -17.46
C GLY A 153 -22.49 -10.73 -17.22
N ASP A 154 -22.39 -11.22 -15.98
CA ASP A 154 -22.85 -12.55 -15.60
C ASP A 154 -24.38 -12.68 -15.74
N ILE A 155 -25.15 -11.67 -15.32
CA ILE A 155 -26.61 -11.63 -15.49
C ILE A 155 -26.99 -11.65 -16.97
N GLN A 156 -26.30 -10.88 -17.82
CA GLN A 156 -26.55 -10.88 -19.27
C GLN A 156 -26.25 -12.24 -19.88
N ASN A 157 -25.14 -12.86 -19.49
CA ASN A 157 -24.75 -14.19 -19.96
C ASN A 157 -25.76 -15.27 -19.53
N ASP A 158 -26.27 -15.20 -18.31
CA ASP A 158 -27.32 -16.11 -17.81
C ASP A 158 -28.64 -15.92 -18.57
N GLN A 159 -29.03 -14.68 -18.87
CA GLN A 159 -30.22 -14.39 -19.68
C GLN A 159 -30.10 -14.95 -21.10
N VAL A 160 -28.96 -14.77 -21.76
CA VAL A 160 -28.71 -15.34 -23.11
C VAL A 160 -28.72 -16.87 -23.07
N SER A 161 -28.11 -17.47 -22.05
CA SER A 161 -28.09 -18.92 -21.86
C SER A 161 -29.48 -19.51 -21.62
N PHE A 162 -30.32 -18.83 -20.84
CA PHE A 162 -31.71 -19.22 -20.61
C PHE A 162 -32.56 -19.12 -21.88
N ILE A 163 -32.36 -18.07 -22.69
CA ILE A 163 -33.05 -17.90 -23.98
C ILE A 163 -32.64 -19.04 -24.94
N LEU A 164 -31.35 -19.34 -25.07
CA LEU A 164 -30.86 -20.43 -25.94
C LEU A 164 -31.42 -21.80 -25.55
N LEU A 165 -31.49 -22.12 -24.26
CA LEU A 165 -32.12 -23.34 -23.76
C LEU A 165 -33.61 -23.42 -24.10
N LYS A 166 -34.32 -22.29 -24.07
CA LYS A 166 -35.75 -22.22 -24.40
C LYS A 166 -36.05 -22.40 -25.88
N TYR A 167 -35.08 -22.14 -26.77
CA TYR A 167 -35.21 -22.35 -28.22
C TYR A 167 -34.69 -23.71 -28.69
N LEU A 168 -34.03 -24.49 -27.82
CA LEU A 168 -33.51 -25.83 -28.11
C LEU A 168 -34.41 -26.97 -27.57
N VAL A 169 -35.45 -26.64 -26.81
CA VAL A 169 -36.53 -27.56 -26.35
C VAL A 169 -37.80 -27.25 -27.13
#